data_AF-A0A950RUD4-F1
#
_entry.id   AF-A0A950RUD4-F1
#
_cell.length_a   1.000
_cell.length_b   1.000
_cell.length_c   1.000
_cell.angle_alpha   90.00
_cell.angle_beta   90.00
_cell.angle_gamma   90.00
#
_symmetry.space_group_name_H-M   'P 1'
#
loop_
_entity.id
_entity.type
_entity.pdbx_description
1 polymer ?
#
loop_
_entity_poly.entity_id
_entity_poly.type
_entity_poly.pdbx_seq_one_letter_code
_entity_poly.pdbx_strand_id
1 'polypeptide(L)'
;LLPILALLGFVERSWLETGGEIYTLLLQFQLVIDFFILFFLVLLRVWPKGGAVALASFRECLRHPMFWFIFVLALLLLLTMPIVPYFTFGEDFKMVKDLGYSTILLAAGGFGVLAASMLISEEIEGRTAITLMSKPVSRRQFLIGKFVGLLLSALAMTGALSLVFDGVLVFKVWYDKDPVPVPPWLTAALPGWTARVGEMSANFLAGNVWWFQHAGNALPGVILGFCEVMVLLAIAVALATRVPMIVNLNSCLVIFFLGNLTPVLVQVSQKQFPLVRFVAQLFDTLLPSLEFFNLGPAIARDVPPDPGPFAFYLGSVVLYSLLYTTIALLVGLILFEDRDLA
;
A
#
# COMPACT_ATOMS: atom_id res chain seq x y z
N LEU A 1 11.94 4.77 -29.21
CA LEU A 1 12.42 5.10 -27.85
C LEU A 1 13.22 6.41 -27.84
N LEU A 2 14.36 6.51 -28.55
CA LEU A 2 15.17 7.74 -28.67
C LEU A 2 14.40 9.05 -29.04
N PRO A 3 13.51 9.08 -30.06
CA PRO A 3 12.80 10.32 -30.41
C PRO A 3 11.72 10.71 -29.40
N ILE A 4 11.19 9.75 -28.62
CA ILE A 4 10.19 10.01 -27.57
C ILE A 4 10.88 10.60 -26.34
N LEU A 5 12.08 10.11 -25.98
CA LEU A 5 12.90 10.65 -24.89
C LEU A 5 13.43 12.06 -25.20
N ALA A 6 13.71 12.36 -26.47
CA ALA A 6 14.09 13.70 -26.93
C ALA A 6 12.91 14.69 -26.92
N LEU A 7 11.70 14.24 -27.26
CA LEU A 7 10.45 15.02 -27.13
C LEU A 7 10.08 15.28 -25.66
N LEU A 8 10.42 14.35 -24.77
CA LEU A 8 10.30 14.47 -23.32
C LEU A 8 11.52 15.19 -22.69
N GLY A 9 12.28 16.00 -23.44
CA GLY A 9 13.32 16.92 -22.92
C GLY A 9 14.33 16.35 -21.91
N PHE A 10 14.65 15.06 -21.96
CA PHE A 10 15.74 14.43 -21.19
C PHE A 10 17.15 14.84 -21.66
N VAL A 11 17.28 15.95 -22.40
CA VAL A 11 18.49 16.36 -23.15
C VAL A 11 19.64 16.81 -22.23
N GLU A 12 19.37 17.23 -20.99
CA GLU A 12 20.39 17.62 -20.01
C GLU A 12 21.00 16.43 -19.24
N ARG A 13 20.33 15.26 -19.19
CA ARG A 13 20.85 14.05 -18.54
C ARG A 13 21.57 13.17 -19.55
N SER A 14 22.63 12.48 -19.12
CA SER A 14 23.28 11.53 -20.00
C SER A 14 22.30 10.39 -20.34
N TRP A 15 22.18 10.03 -21.61
CA TRP A 15 21.27 8.96 -22.05
C TRP A 15 21.51 7.61 -21.32
N LEU A 16 22.71 7.44 -20.78
CA LEU A 16 23.14 6.30 -19.97
C LEU A 16 22.49 6.28 -18.59
N GLU A 17 22.34 7.43 -17.93
CA GLU A 17 21.64 7.54 -16.66
C GLU A 17 20.17 7.14 -16.81
N THR A 18 19.49 7.67 -17.83
CA THR A 18 18.10 7.31 -18.14
C THR A 18 17.97 5.81 -18.50
N GLY A 19 18.96 5.26 -19.21
CA GLY A 19 19.03 3.82 -19.46
C GLY A 19 19.15 3.00 -18.18
N GLY A 20 19.94 3.47 -17.21
CA GLY A 20 20.09 2.84 -15.89
C GLY A 20 18.80 2.90 -15.05
N GLU A 21 18.07 4.01 -15.09
CA GLU A 21 16.77 4.14 -14.43
C GLU A 21 15.75 3.15 -15.01
N ILE A 22 15.62 3.07 -16.34
CA ILE A 22 14.69 2.15 -17.02
C ILE A 22 15.05 0.69 -16.72
N TYR A 23 16.35 0.34 -16.76
CA TYR A 23 16.80 -1.00 -16.39
C TYR A 23 16.41 -1.35 -14.94
N THR A 24 16.54 -0.39 -14.03
CA THR A 24 16.22 -0.60 -12.62
C THR A 24 14.72 -0.70 -12.37
N LEU A 25 13.90 0.05 -13.10
CA LEU A 25 12.44 -0.10 -13.10
C LEU A 25 12.05 -1.53 -13.49
N LEU A 26 12.63 -2.05 -14.57
CA LEU A 26 12.39 -3.42 -15.01
C LEU A 26 12.88 -4.45 -13.98
N LEU A 27 14.04 -4.20 -13.36
CA LEU A 27 14.57 -5.03 -12.28
C LEU A 27 13.64 -5.02 -11.06
N GLN A 28 13.12 -3.86 -10.65
CA GLN A 28 12.20 -3.75 -9.53
C GLN A 28 10.89 -4.50 -9.81
N PHE A 29 10.36 -4.37 -11.04
CA PHE A 29 9.19 -5.15 -11.47
C PHE A 29 9.45 -6.67 -11.41
N GLN A 30 10.62 -7.13 -11.88
CA GLN A 30 11.03 -8.53 -11.78
C GLN A 30 11.15 -8.98 -10.32
N LEU A 31 11.78 -8.18 -9.45
CA LEU A 31 11.93 -8.48 -8.03
C LEU A 31 10.57 -8.58 -7.31
N VAL A 32 9.59 -7.77 -7.71
CA VAL A 32 8.21 -7.89 -7.19
C VAL A 32 7.61 -9.23 -7.60
N ILE A 33 7.77 -9.66 -8.85
CA ILE A 33 7.30 -10.98 -9.31
C ILE A 33 8.00 -12.11 -8.53
N ASP A 34 9.32 -12.05 -8.42
CA ASP A 34 10.11 -13.04 -7.70
C ASP A 34 9.72 -13.11 -6.22
N PHE A 35 9.42 -11.97 -5.59
CA PHE A 35 8.88 -11.92 -4.23
C PHE A 35 7.58 -12.70 -4.12
N PHE A 36 6.61 -12.52 -5.03
CA PHE A 36 5.35 -13.28 -5.00
C PHE A 36 5.57 -14.78 -5.22
N ILE A 37 6.45 -15.16 -6.15
CA ILE A 37 6.78 -16.56 -6.40
C ILE A 37 7.39 -17.20 -5.15
N LEU A 38 8.43 -16.59 -4.58
CA LEU A 38 9.10 -17.07 -3.39
C LEU A 38 8.15 -17.09 -2.18
N PHE A 39 7.31 -16.08 -2.02
CA PHE A 39 6.33 -16.01 -0.94
C PHE A 39 5.37 -17.20 -1.00
N PHE A 40 4.79 -17.50 -2.16
CA PHE A 40 3.90 -18.65 -2.30
C PHE A 40 4.62 -20.00 -2.15
N LEU A 41 5.86 -20.11 -2.62
CA LEU A 41 6.67 -21.31 -2.41
C LEU A 41 6.92 -21.57 -0.92
N VAL A 42 7.30 -20.54 -0.16
CA VAL A 42 7.50 -20.62 1.29
C VAL A 42 6.17 -20.89 2.01
N LEU A 43 5.10 -20.21 1.62
CA LEU A 43 3.78 -20.39 2.22
C LEU A 43 3.26 -21.83 2.06
N LEU A 44 3.40 -22.41 0.86
CA LEU A 44 3.00 -23.79 0.59
C LEU A 44 3.89 -24.81 1.30
N ARG A 45 5.16 -24.48 1.55
CA ARG A 45 6.10 -25.31 2.30
C ARG A 45 5.78 -25.33 3.80
N VAL A 46 5.51 -24.16 4.38
CA VAL A 46 5.26 -23.99 5.83
C VAL A 46 3.84 -24.40 6.19
N TRP A 47 2.85 -24.03 5.36
CA TRP A 47 1.45 -24.26 5.64
C TRP A 47 0.68 -24.73 4.40
N PRO A 48 0.79 -26.02 4.01
CA PRO A 48 0.29 -26.49 2.73
C PRO A 48 -1.23 -26.36 2.56
N LYS A 49 -2.02 -26.67 3.61
CA LYS A 49 -3.49 -26.59 3.56
C LYS A 49 -3.99 -25.15 3.49
N GLY A 50 -3.54 -24.28 4.39
CA GLY A 50 -3.93 -22.86 4.40
C GLY A 50 -3.37 -22.09 3.22
N GLY A 51 -2.12 -22.39 2.82
CA GLY A 51 -1.46 -21.80 1.66
C GLY A 51 -2.17 -22.12 0.34
N ALA A 52 -2.74 -23.31 0.20
CA ALA A 52 -3.56 -23.65 -0.98
C ALA A 52 -4.84 -22.79 -1.06
N VAL A 53 -5.51 -22.54 0.08
CA VAL A 53 -6.68 -21.65 0.16
C VAL A 53 -6.28 -20.21 -0.15
N ALA A 54 -5.15 -19.74 0.40
CA ALA A 54 -4.62 -18.41 0.13
C ALA A 54 -4.29 -18.19 -1.35
N LEU A 55 -3.62 -19.17 -2.00
CA LEU A 55 -3.29 -19.10 -3.42
C LEU A 55 -4.54 -19.12 -4.31
N ALA A 56 -5.55 -19.93 -3.95
CA ALA A 56 -6.83 -19.94 -4.66
C ALA A 56 -7.52 -18.56 -4.56
N SER A 57 -7.63 -18.03 -3.34
CA SER A 57 -8.26 -16.73 -3.07
C SER A 57 -7.51 -15.58 -3.77
N PHE A 58 -6.17 -15.60 -3.77
CA PHE A 58 -5.35 -14.62 -4.47
C PHE A 58 -5.60 -14.63 -5.99
N ARG A 59 -5.64 -15.82 -6.60
CA ARG A 59 -5.92 -15.97 -8.04
C ARG A 59 -7.33 -15.54 -8.40
N GLU A 60 -8.29 -15.79 -7.51
CA GLU A 60 -9.67 -15.34 -7.66
C GLU A 60 -9.76 -13.81 -7.66
N CYS A 61 -9.10 -13.16 -6.69
CA CYS A 61 -9.02 -11.70 -6.58
C CYS A 61 -8.40 -11.05 -7.82
N LEU A 62 -7.26 -11.55 -8.31
CA LEU A 62 -6.58 -10.98 -9.49
C LEU A 62 -7.36 -11.14 -10.80
N ARG A 63 -8.24 -12.16 -10.87
CA ARG A 63 -9.10 -12.38 -12.04
C ARG A 63 -10.41 -11.62 -11.95
N HIS A 64 -10.76 -11.13 -10.76
CA HIS A 64 -11.98 -10.36 -10.55
C HIS A 64 -11.91 -9.04 -11.34
N PRO A 65 -12.92 -8.68 -12.14
CA PRO A 65 -12.88 -7.50 -13.01
C PRO A 65 -12.71 -6.19 -12.23
N MET A 66 -13.20 -6.12 -10.99
CA MET A 66 -13.04 -4.94 -10.14
C MET A 66 -11.58 -4.64 -9.79
N PHE A 67 -10.69 -5.65 -9.76
CA PHE A 67 -9.26 -5.43 -9.54
C PHE A 67 -8.69 -4.53 -10.65
N TRP A 68 -8.89 -4.94 -11.90
CA TRP A 68 -8.38 -4.21 -13.07
C TRP A 68 -9.08 -2.87 -13.26
N PHE A 69 -10.38 -2.79 -12.97
CA PHE A 69 -11.11 -1.53 -13.02
C PHE A 69 -10.54 -0.49 -12.04
N ILE A 70 -10.39 -0.85 -10.76
CA ILE A 70 -9.84 0.04 -9.73
C ILE A 70 -8.36 0.36 -10.04
N PHE A 71 -7.59 -0.63 -10.48
CA PHE A 71 -6.19 -0.44 -10.87
C PHE A 71 -6.05 0.59 -12.00
N VAL A 72 -6.83 0.45 -13.08
CA VAL A 72 -6.78 1.40 -14.21
C VAL A 72 -7.25 2.79 -13.79
N LEU A 73 -8.30 2.89 -12.95
CA LEU A 73 -8.75 4.18 -12.43
C LEU A 73 -7.65 4.87 -11.61
N ALA A 74 -7.02 4.13 -10.68
CA ALA A 74 -5.92 4.64 -9.86
C ALA A 74 -4.69 5.01 -10.71
N LEU A 75 -4.38 4.21 -11.72
CA LEU A 75 -3.32 4.46 -12.68
C LEU A 75 -3.54 5.79 -13.42
N LEU A 76 -4.75 6.03 -13.93
CA LEU A 76 -5.11 7.27 -14.61
C LEU A 76 -4.97 8.47 -13.67
N LEU A 77 -5.45 8.36 -12.44
CA LEU A 77 -5.29 9.42 -11.43
C LEU A 77 -3.81 9.74 -11.20
N LEU A 78 -2.97 8.72 -10.93
CA LEU A 78 -1.53 8.89 -10.70
C LEU A 78 -0.82 9.55 -11.89
N LEU A 79 -1.13 9.15 -13.12
CA LEU A 79 -0.50 9.70 -14.32
C LEU A 79 -0.90 11.16 -14.59
N THR A 80 -2.10 11.57 -14.15
CA THR A 80 -2.55 12.97 -14.30
C THR A 80 -1.97 13.90 -13.24
N MET A 81 -1.61 13.39 -12.04
CA MET A 81 -1.15 14.21 -10.90
C MET A 81 0.00 15.18 -11.24
N PRO A 82 1.09 14.80 -11.94
CA PRO A 82 2.20 15.72 -12.21
C PRO A 82 1.83 16.97 -13.00
N ILE A 83 0.78 16.88 -13.82
CA ILE A 83 0.37 17.92 -14.76
C ILE A 83 -0.63 18.89 -14.11
N VAL A 84 -1.31 18.46 -13.05
CA VAL A 84 -2.33 19.27 -12.39
C VAL A 84 -1.67 20.39 -11.58
N PRO A 85 -2.04 21.67 -11.81
CA PRO A 85 -1.56 22.75 -10.98
C PRO A 85 -2.24 22.68 -9.60
N TYR A 86 -1.44 22.53 -8.54
CA TYR A 86 -1.96 22.44 -7.17
C TYR A 86 -2.20 23.79 -6.51
N PHE A 87 -1.83 24.90 -7.17
CA PHE A 87 -1.87 26.25 -6.62
C PHE A 87 -1.14 26.36 -5.28
N THR A 88 -0.12 25.53 -5.06
CA THR A 88 0.72 25.61 -3.87
C THR A 88 1.88 26.56 -4.16
N PHE A 89 2.24 27.41 -3.20
CA PHE A 89 3.30 28.41 -3.36
C PHE A 89 4.70 27.77 -3.30
N GLY A 90 4.97 26.78 -4.15
CA GLY A 90 6.26 26.09 -4.26
C GLY A 90 6.36 24.74 -3.53
N GLU A 91 5.26 24.14 -3.07
CA GLU A 91 5.24 22.83 -2.41
C GLU A 91 4.62 21.71 -3.29
N ASP A 92 4.65 21.89 -4.61
CA ASP A 92 3.94 21.01 -5.55
C ASP A 92 4.45 19.56 -5.47
N PHE A 93 5.74 19.36 -5.25
CA PHE A 93 6.33 18.03 -5.10
C PHE A 93 5.81 17.27 -3.87
N LYS A 94 5.60 17.97 -2.74
CA LYS A 94 5.01 17.38 -1.53
C LYS A 94 3.55 17.01 -1.77
N MET A 95 2.81 17.87 -2.46
CA MET A 95 1.40 17.63 -2.78
C MET A 95 1.21 16.41 -3.69
N VAL A 96 2.04 16.26 -4.74
CA VAL A 96 2.04 15.05 -5.58
C VAL A 96 2.31 13.80 -4.75
N LYS A 97 3.24 13.87 -3.79
CA LYS A 97 3.55 12.74 -2.92
C LYS A 97 2.37 12.34 -2.05
N ASP A 98 1.79 13.30 -1.34
CA ASP A 98 0.67 13.05 -0.42
C ASP A 98 -0.56 12.47 -1.15
N LEU A 99 -0.92 13.07 -2.29
CA LEU A 99 -2.01 12.59 -3.13
C LEU A 99 -1.71 11.23 -3.77
N GLY A 100 -0.46 10.97 -4.14
CA GLY A 100 -0.05 9.67 -4.67
C GLY A 100 -0.22 8.55 -3.65
N TYR A 101 0.28 8.73 -2.42
CA TYR A 101 0.06 7.75 -1.34
C TYR A 101 -1.44 7.55 -1.05
N SER A 102 -2.20 8.65 -0.98
CA SER A 102 -3.65 8.60 -0.77
C SER A 102 -4.37 7.84 -1.89
N THR A 103 -3.96 8.02 -3.14
CA THR A 103 -4.54 7.32 -4.29
C THR A 103 -4.25 5.81 -4.22
N ILE A 104 -3.03 5.42 -3.87
CA ILE A 104 -2.63 4.01 -3.70
C ILE A 104 -3.41 3.37 -2.54
N LEU A 105 -3.49 4.06 -1.39
CA LEU A 105 -4.24 3.63 -0.22
C LEU A 105 -5.72 3.40 -0.54
N LEU A 106 -6.37 4.38 -1.16
CA LEU A 106 -7.79 4.29 -1.50
C LEU A 106 -8.08 3.18 -2.52
N ALA A 107 -7.19 3.00 -3.51
CA ALA A 107 -7.33 1.91 -4.46
C ALA A 107 -7.19 0.55 -3.77
N ALA A 108 -6.08 0.31 -3.06
CA ALA A 108 -5.77 -0.97 -2.41
C ALA A 108 -6.74 -1.31 -1.28
N GLY A 109 -7.06 -0.34 -0.42
CA GLY A 109 -8.04 -0.47 0.66
C GLY A 109 -9.45 -0.67 0.14
N GLY A 110 -9.88 0.15 -0.83
CA GLY A 110 -11.20 0.03 -1.44
C GLY A 110 -11.40 -1.33 -2.12
N PHE A 111 -10.44 -1.77 -2.93
CA PHE A 111 -10.47 -3.12 -3.51
C PHE A 111 -10.46 -4.21 -2.44
N GLY A 112 -9.59 -4.11 -1.42
CA GLY A 112 -9.48 -5.12 -0.36
C GLY A 112 -10.80 -5.31 0.39
N VAL A 113 -11.46 -4.21 0.79
CA VAL A 113 -12.76 -4.24 1.48
C VAL A 113 -13.86 -4.80 0.58
N LEU A 114 -13.91 -4.38 -0.69
CA LEU A 114 -14.88 -4.90 -1.67
C LEU A 114 -14.69 -6.40 -1.89
N ALA A 115 -13.45 -6.83 -2.15
CA ALA A 115 -13.10 -8.22 -2.37
C ALA A 115 -13.42 -9.08 -1.14
N ALA A 116 -13.03 -8.64 0.06
CA ALA A 116 -13.36 -9.34 1.31
C ALA A 116 -14.87 -9.51 1.50
N SER A 117 -15.64 -8.47 1.20
CA SER A 117 -17.11 -8.49 1.32
C SER A 117 -17.74 -9.46 0.32
N MET A 118 -17.30 -9.46 -0.95
CA MET A 118 -17.84 -10.35 -1.98
C MET A 118 -17.43 -11.81 -1.72
N LEU A 119 -16.13 -12.07 -1.63
CA LEU A 119 -15.56 -13.42 -1.55
C LEU A 119 -15.97 -14.20 -0.29
N ILE A 120 -16.21 -13.50 0.82
CA ILE A 120 -16.59 -14.15 2.07
C ILE A 120 -18.12 -14.26 2.17
N SER A 121 -18.87 -13.20 1.86
CA SER A 121 -20.32 -13.26 1.93
C SER A 121 -20.90 -14.26 0.93
N GLU A 122 -20.41 -14.31 -0.32
CA GLU A 122 -20.91 -15.26 -1.32
C GLU A 122 -20.64 -16.71 -0.94
N GLU A 123 -19.48 -17.02 -0.35
CA GLU A 123 -19.17 -18.39 0.04
C GLU A 123 -19.94 -18.87 1.28
N ILE A 124 -20.27 -17.94 2.17
CA ILE A 124 -21.04 -18.27 3.36
C ILE A 124 -22.55 -18.33 3.05
N GLU A 125 -23.09 -17.40 2.24
CA GLU A 125 -24.50 -17.38 1.83
C GLU A 125 -24.82 -18.47 0.80
N GLY A 126 -23.90 -18.73 -0.15
CA GLY A 126 -24.05 -19.75 -1.18
C GLY A 126 -23.89 -21.19 -0.70
N ARG A 127 -23.66 -21.41 0.61
CA ARG A 127 -23.36 -22.73 1.24
C ARG A 127 -22.16 -23.47 0.63
N THR A 128 -21.38 -22.84 -0.24
CA THR A 128 -20.20 -23.45 -0.88
C THR A 128 -19.06 -23.68 0.12
N ALA A 129 -18.99 -22.88 1.18
CA ALA A 129 -18.09 -23.12 2.31
C ALA A 129 -18.25 -24.53 2.93
N ILE A 130 -19.48 -25.06 2.98
CA ILE A 130 -19.77 -26.39 3.52
C ILE A 130 -19.22 -27.50 2.61
N THR A 131 -19.30 -27.30 1.28
CA THR A 131 -18.74 -28.26 0.32
C THR A 131 -17.21 -28.28 0.33
N LEU A 132 -16.55 -27.13 0.55
CA LEU A 132 -15.10 -27.05 0.71
C LEU A 132 -14.62 -27.70 2.02
N MET A 133 -15.43 -27.63 3.08
CA MET A 133 -15.17 -28.33 4.35
C MET A 133 -15.32 -29.86 4.29
N SER A 134 -15.77 -30.43 3.17
CA SER A 134 -15.70 -31.89 2.92
C SER A 134 -14.25 -32.38 2.75
N LYS A 135 -13.32 -31.46 2.43
CA LYS A 135 -11.87 -31.68 2.53
C LYS A 135 -11.41 -31.34 3.96
N PRO A 136 -10.34 -31.96 4.49
CA PRO A 136 -9.91 -31.80 5.88
C PRO A 136 -9.21 -30.44 6.12
N VAL A 137 -9.95 -29.34 5.91
CA VAL A 137 -9.56 -27.94 6.14
C VAL A 137 -10.42 -27.41 7.28
N SER A 138 -9.78 -26.95 8.36
CA SER A 138 -10.52 -26.38 9.49
C SER A 138 -11.07 -24.99 9.18
N ARG A 139 -12.16 -24.61 9.85
CA ARG A 139 -12.76 -23.25 9.79
C ARG A 139 -11.71 -22.13 9.94
N ARG A 140 -10.75 -22.34 10.86
CA ARG A 140 -9.63 -21.41 11.13
C ARG A 140 -8.66 -21.30 9.95
N GLN A 141 -8.30 -22.43 9.34
CA GLN A 141 -7.42 -22.47 8.17
C GLN A 141 -8.06 -21.80 6.95
N PHE A 142 -9.38 -21.96 6.81
CA PHE A 142 -10.14 -21.33 5.75
C PHE A 142 -10.16 -19.79 5.87
N LEU A 143 -10.55 -19.24 7.03
CA LEU A 143 -10.63 -17.79 7.23
C LEU A 143 -9.27 -17.10 7.13
N ILE A 144 -8.24 -17.65 7.79
CA ILE A 144 -6.89 -17.07 7.74
C ILE A 144 -6.30 -17.20 6.32
N GLY A 145 -6.53 -18.33 5.65
CA GLY A 145 -6.12 -18.52 4.26
C GLY A 145 -6.73 -17.47 3.33
N LYS A 146 -8.03 -17.20 3.47
CA LYS A 146 -8.72 -16.14 2.72
C LYS A 146 -8.15 -14.77 3.01
N PHE A 147 -7.94 -14.42 4.28
CA PHE A 147 -7.33 -13.15 4.65
C PHE A 147 -5.95 -12.98 4.01
N VAL A 148 -5.07 -13.99 4.07
CA VAL A 148 -3.74 -13.94 3.46
C VAL A 148 -3.83 -13.76 1.94
N GLY A 149 -4.72 -14.48 1.26
CA GLY A 149 -4.92 -14.33 -0.19
C GLY A 149 -5.43 -12.94 -0.59
N LEU A 150 -6.36 -12.38 0.17
CA LEU A 150 -6.85 -11.01 -0.01
C LEU A 150 -5.75 -9.98 0.25
N LEU A 151 -4.99 -10.15 1.33
CA LEU A 151 -3.89 -9.26 1.71
C LEU A 151 -2.81 -9.24 0.64
N LEU A 152 -2.45 -10.40 0.08
CA LEU A 152 -1.50 -10.50 -1.03
C LEU A 152 -2.03 -9.84 -2.30
N SER A 153 -3.33 -9.89 -2.56
CA SER A 153 -3.93 -9.23 -3.72
C SER A 153 -3.89 -7.72 -3.57
N ALA A 154 -4.19 -7.21 -2.37
CA ALA A 154 -4.02 -5.80 -2.04
C ALA A 154 -2.54 -5.37 -2.11
N LEU A 155 -1.61 -6.23 -1.68
CA LEU A 155 -0.17 -6.00 -1.80
C LEU A 155 0.27 -5.94 -3.27
N ALA A 156 -0.25 -6.81 -4.12
CA ALA A 156 0.05 -6.82 -5.55
C ALA A 156 -0.41 -5.51 -6.20
N MET A 157 -1.60 -5.01 -5.85
CA MET A 157 -2.09 -3.73 -6.36
C MET A 157 -1.27 -2.55 -5.84
N THR A 158 -0.98 -2.55 -4.54
CA THR A 158 -0.13 -1.52 -3.90
C THR A 158 1.25 -1.47 -4.54
N GLY A 159 1.90 -2.62 -4.72
CA GLY A 159 3.21 -2.74 -5.35
C GLY A 159 3.19 -2.29 -6.80
N ALA A 160 2.22 -2.73 -7.59
CA ALA A 160 2.10 -2.34 -9.00
C ALA A 160 1.85 -0.83 -9.17
N LEU A 161 0.99 -0.23 -8.35
CA LEU A 161 0.77 1.22 -8.38
C LEU A 161 1.98 2.00 -7.83
N SER A 162 2.67 1.48 -6.82
CA SER A 162 3.90 2.09 -6.28
C SER A 162 5.00 2.17 -7.34
N LEU A 163 5.19 1.14 -8.17
CA LEU A 163 6.16 1.16 -9.26
C LEU A 163 5.88 2.31 -10.25
N VAL A 164 4.61 2.53 -10.56
CA VAL A 164 4.21 3.64 -11.44
C VAL A 164 4.39 4.97 -10.74
N PHE A 165 4.02 5.06 -9.46
CA PHE A 165 4.17 6.25 -8.65
C PHE A 165 5.62 6.71 -8.53
N ASP A 166 6.58 5.78 -8.36
CA ASP A 166 8.00 6.09 -8.38
C ASP A 166 8.42 6.77 -9.71
N GLY A 167 7.92 6.24 -10.84
CA GLY A 167 8.13 6.85 -12.16
C GLY A 167 7.47 8.22 -12.31
N VAL A 168 6.28 8.41 -11.75
CA VAL A 168 5.55 9.69 -11.70
C VAL A 168 6.34 10.74 -10.91
N LEU A 169 6.97 10.36 -9.80
CA LEU A 169 7.82 11.27 -9.01
C LEU A 169 9.07 11.67 -9.78
N VAL A 170 9.74 10.73 -10.45
CA VAL A 170 10.90 11.03 -11.33
C VAL A 170 10.48 11.98 -12.45
N PHE A 171 9.32 11.73 -13.06
CA PHE A 171 8.76 12.61 -14.08
C PHE A 171 8.45 14.01 -13.55
N LYS A 172 7.92 14.16 -12.33
CA LYS A 172 7.63 15.47 -11.72
C LYS A 172 8.89 16.29 -11.51
N VAL A 173 9.96 15.69 -10.96
CA VAL A 173 11.25 16.38 -10.78
C VAL A 173 11.80 16.87 -12.13
N TRP A 174 11.67 16.06 -13.17
CA TRP A 174 12.06 16.45 -14.52
C TRP A 174 11.18 17.60 -15.07
N TYR A 175 9.86 17.53 -14.87
CA TYR A 175 8.90 18.53 -15.35
C TYR A 175 9.09 19.91 -14.71
N ASP A 176 9.34 19.94 -13.40
CA ASP A 176 9.55 21.19 -12.64
C ASP A 176 10.94 21.80 -12.83
N LYS A 177 11.87 21.02 -13.42
CA LYS A 177 13.30 21.36 -13.51
C LYS A 177 13.94 21.66 -12.15
N ASP A 178 13.38 21.09 -11.08
CA ASP A 178 13.98 21.19 -9.76
C ASP A 178 15.35 20.51 -9.79
N PRO A 179 16.38 21.10 -9.13
CA PRO A 179 17.67 20.46 -9.01
C PRO A 179 17.48 19.12 -8.31
N VAL A 180 17.71 18.05 -9.06
CA VAL A 180 17.54 16.68 -8.60
C VAL A 180 18.43 16.50 -7.36
N PRO A 181 17.86 16.21 -6.16
CA PRO A 181 18.65 16.11 -4.95
C PRO A 181 19.56 14.89 -5.01
N VAL A 182 20.82 15.08 -5.44
CA VAL A 182 21.79 13.99 -5.46
C VAL A 182 22.17 13.62 -4.04
N PRO A 183 22.02 12.34 -3.63
CA PRO A 183 22.46 11.93 -2.32
C PRO A 183 23.94 12.31 -2.13
N PRO A 184 24.31 12.94 -1.01
CA PRO A 184 25.69 13.37 -0.78
C PRO A 184 26.71 12.23 -0.84
N TRP A 185 26.28 11.00 -0.53
CA TRP A 185 27.11 9.81 -0.65
C TRP A 185 27.34 9.41 -2.12
N LEU A 186 26.36 9.64 -3.00
CA LEU A 186 26.45 9.31 -4.42
C LEU A 186 27.39 10.28 -5.13
N THR A 187 27.30 11.59 -4.83
CA THR A 187 28.26 12.59 -5.35
C THR A 187 29.69 12.30 -4.91
N ALA A 188 29.88 11.79 -3.70
CA ALA A 188 31.19 11.37 -3.21
C ALA A 188 31.71 10.07 -3.87
N ALA A 189 30.80 9.14 -4.21
CA ALA A 189 31.16 7.85 -4.81
C ALA A 189 31.42 7.93 -6.32
N LEU A 190 30.72 8.82 -7.03
CA LEU A 190 30.78 9.01 -8.48
C LEU A 190 32.22 9.12 -9.03
N PRO A 191 33.12 9.97 -8.50
CA PRO A 191 34.51 10.06 -8.97
C PRO A 191 35.31 8.77 -8.78
N GLY A 192 35.03 8.01 -7.71
CA GLY A 192 35.66 6.72 -7.46
C GLY A 192 35.17 5.64 -8.43
N TRP A 193 33.90 5.70 -8.83
CA TRP A 193 33.33 4.80 -9.83
C TRP A 193 33.84 5.13 -11.23
N THR A 194 33.85 6.40 -11.64
CA THR A 194 34.37 6.81 -12.95
C THR A 194 35.82 6.38 -13.13
N ALA A 195 36.65 6.48 -12.08
CA ALA A 195 38.03 6.00 -12.10
C ALA A 195 38.19 4.48 -12.24
N ARG A 196 37.21 3.68 -11.78
CA ARG A 196 37.29 2.20 -11.76
C ARG A 196 36.64 1.53 -12.98
N VAL A 197 35.49 2.04 -13.42
CA VAL A 197 34.65 1.39 -14.44
C VAL A 197 34.49 2.23 -15.71
N GLY A 198 35.12 3.40 -15.76
CA GLY A 198 34.98 4.37 -16.84
C GLY A 198 33.70 5.20 -16.74
N GLU A 199 33.67 6.32 -17.46
CA GLU A 199 32.58 7.31 -17.43
C GLU A 199 31.24 6.71 -17.88
N MET A 200 31.23 5.93 -18.96
CA MET A 200 30.02 5.32 -19.51
C MET A 200 29.31 4.41 -18.48
N SER A 201 30.07 3.51 -17.85
CA SER A 201 29.55 2.56 -16.86
C SER A 201 29.15 3.25 -15.56
N ALA A 202 29.89 4.29 -15.15
CA ALA A 202 29.60 5.05 -13.94
C ALA A 202 28.28 5.83 -14.06
N ASN A 203 28.01 6.45 -15.21
CA ASN A 203 26.75 7.16 -15.47
C ASN A 203 25.56 6.19 -15.52
N PHE A 204 25.73 5.01 -16.13
CA PHE A 204 24.70 3.97 -16.08
C PHE A 204 24.42 3.51 -14.63
N LEU A 205 25.46 3.21 -13.86
CA LEU A 205 25.33 2.80 -12.46
C LEU A 205 24.69 3.89 -11.59
N ALA A 206 25.03 5.16 -11.84
CA ALA A 206 24.40 6.28 -11.17
C ALA A 206 22.88 6.26 -11.37
N GLY A 207 22.40 6.11 -12.61
CA GLY A 207 20.98 5.98 -12.92
C GLY A 207 20.28 4.85 -12.15
N ASN A 208 20.97 3.72 -11.95
CA ASN A 208 20.41 2.61 -11.17
C ASN A 208 20.21 2.97 -9.70
N VAL A 209 21.26 3.52 -9.11
CA VAL A 209 21.28 3.92 -7.70
C VAL A 209 20.27 5.02 -7.43
N TRP A 210 20.12 5.94 -8.38
CA TRP A 210 19.11 6.98 -8.35
C TRP A 210 17.71 6.41 -8.20
N TRP A 211 17.33 5.47 -9.06
CA TRP A 211 16.02 4.83 -8.99
C TRP A 211 15.78 4.16 -7.64
N PHE A 212 16.73 3.37 -7.15
CA PHE A 212 16.61 2.72 -5.84
C PHE A 212 16.49 3.69 -4.67
N GLN A 213 17.16 4.84 -4.73
CA GLN A 213 17.02 5.86 -3.71
C GLN A 213 15.63 6.50 -3.75
N HIS A 214 15.08 6.78 -4.94
CA HIS A 214 13.72 7.33 -5.08
C HIS A 214 12.68 6.35 -4.54
N ALA A 215 12.74 5.09 -4.98
CA ALA A 215 11.88 4.03 -4.46
C ALA A 215 12.05 3.86 -2.94
N GLY A 216 13.29 3.89 -2.44
CA GLY A 216 13.60 3.80 -1.01
C GLY A 216 13.06 4.98 -0.18
N ASN A 217 13.04 6.18 -0.76
CA ASN A 217 12.45 7.36 -0.12
C ASN A 217 10.92 7.32 -0.12
N ALA A 218 10.31 6.66 -1.11
CA ALA A 218 8.86 6.52 -1.20
C ALA A 218 8.30 5.36 -0.36
N LEU A 219 9.12 4.32 -0.16
CA LEU A 219 8.77 3.07 0.49
C LEU A 219 8.13 3.21 1.89
N PRO A 220 8.57 4.11 2.79
CA PRO A 220 7.91 4.27 4.08
C PRO A 220 6.44 4.69 3.98
N GLY A 221 6.10 5.58 3.04
CA GLY A 221 4.71 6.00 2.80
C GLY A 221 3.85 4.86 2.30
N VAL A 222 4.40 4.05 1.40
CA VAL A 222 3.74 2.85 0.88
C VAL A 222 3.53 1.80 1.98
N ILE A 223 4.51 1.61 2.87
CA ILE A 223 4.39 0.68 4.01
C ILE A 223 3.27 1.13 4.95
N LEU A 224 3.24 2.41 5.34
CA LEU A 224 2.20 2.90 6.24
C LEU A 224 0.80 2.77 5.62
N GLY A 225 0.64 3.18 4.36
CA GLY A 225 -0.61 3.00 3.64
C GLY A 225 -1.01 1.52 3.56
N PHE A 226 -0.07 0.62 3.30
CA PHE A 226 -0.35 -0.82 3.27
C PHE A 226 -0.74 -1.39 4.65
N CYS A 227 -0.13 -0.90 5.74
CA CYS A 227 -0.53 -1.26 7.09
C CYS A 227 -1.97 -0.83 7.40
N GLU A 228 -2.39 0.34 6.91
CA GLU A 228 -3.78 0.79 7.01
C GLU A 228 -4.73 -0.15 6.23
N VAL A 229 -4.37 -0.50 4.99
CA VAL A 229 -5.12 -1.47 4.16
C VAL A 229 -5.24 -2.81 4.87
N MET A 230 -4.17 -3.30 5.50
CA MET A 230 -4.17 -4.56 6.24
C MET A 230 -5.18 -4.54 7.40
N VAL A 231 -5.22 -3.46 8.17
CA VAL A 231 -6.16 -3.29 9.29
C VAL A 231 -7.60 -3.24 8.81
N LEU A 232 -7.89 -2.42 7.79
CA LEU A 232 -9.22 -2.31 7.19
C LEU A 232 -9.69 -3.64 6.60
N LEU A 233 -8.78 -4.35 5.93
CA LEU A 233 -9.07 -5.66 5.38
C LEU A 233 -9.39 -6.68 6.48
N ALA A 234 -8.66 -6.67 7.60
CA ALA A 234 -8.92 -7.57 8.72
C ALA A 234 -10.31 -7.33 9.33
N ILE A 235 -10.70 -6.05 9.49
CA ILE A 235 -12.04 -5.66 9.93
C ILE A 235 -13.09 -6.11 8.91
N ALA A 236 -12.87 -5.88 7.62
CA ALA A 236 -13.79 -6.27 6.56
C ALA A 236 -14.01 -7.79 6.50
N VAL A 237 -12.95 -8.57 6.67
CA VAL A 237 -13.02 -10.04 6.78
C VAL A 237 -13.79 -10.46 8.01
N ALA A 238 -13.54 -9.85 9.17
CA ALA A 238 -14.22 -10.18 10.41
C ALA A 238 -15.72 -9.89 10.35
N LEU A 239 -16.10 -8.72 9.82
CA LEU A 239 -17.50 -8.32 9.66
C LEU A 239 -18.23 -9.19 8.63
N ALA A 240 -17.60 -9.52 7.49
CA ALA A 240 -18.18 -10.38 6.46
C ALA A 240 -18.61 -11.76 6.97
N THR A 241 -18.08 -12.23 8.11
CA THR A 241 -18.50 -13.50 8.71
C THR A 241 -19.94 -13.51 9.22
N ARG A 242 -20.51 -12.34 9.54
CA ARG A 242 -21.87 -12.25 10.12
C ARG A 242 -22.82 -11.30 9.40
N VAL A 243 -22.31 -10.25 8.75
CA VAL A 243 -23.17 -9.27 8.08
C VAL A 243 -23.18 -9.51 6.57
N PRO A 244 -24.31 -9.24 5.89
CA PRO A 244 -24.40 -9.37 4.43
C PRO A 244 -23.49 -8.33 3.76
N MET A 245 -23.09 -8.61 2.50
CA MET A 245 -22.10 -7.83 1.74
C MET A 245 -22.35 -6.32 1.78
N ILE A 246 -23.57 -5.87 1.52
CA ILE A 246 -23.91 -4.44 1.46
C ILE A 246 -23.71 -3.76 2.82
N VAL A 247 -24.10 -4.43 3.90
CA VAL A 247 -23.94 -3.91 5.26
C VAL A 247 -22.45 -3.87 5.63
N ASN A 248 -21.68 -4.89 5.23
CA ASN A 248 -20.24 -4.91 5.47
C ASN A 248 -19.54 -3.74 4.79
N LEU A 249 -19.81 -3.52 3.52
CA LEU A 249 -19.18 -2.47 2.73
C LEU A 249 -19.45 -1.08 3.31
N ASN A 250 -20.72 -0.79 3.65
CA ASN A 250 -21.10 0.48 4.27
C ASN A 250 -20.46 0.64 5.66
N SER A 251 -20.38 -0.44 6.44
CA SER A 251 -19.75 -0.40 7.77
C SER A 251 -18.25 -0.12 7.67
N CYS A 252 -17.56 -0.76 6.74
CA CYS A 252 -16.13 -0.51 6.49
C CYS A 252 -15.87 0.92 6.00
N LEU A 253 -16.74 1.46 5.13
CA LEU A 253 -16.66 2.85 4.70
C LEU A 253 -16.79 3.82 5.88
N VAL A 254 -17.76 3.60 6.76
CA VAL A 254 -17.95 4.40 7.98
C VAL A 254 -16.73 4.29 8.90
N ILE A 255 -16.19 3.09 9.10
CA ILE A 255 -15.00 2.86 9.91
C ILE A 255 -13.77 3.57 9.33
N PHE A 256 -13.61 3.56 7.99
CA PHE A 256 -12.52 4.27 7.32
C PHE A 256 -12.59 5.78 7.54
N PHE A 257 -13.75 6.39 7.31
CA PHE A 257 -13.91 7.83 7.52
C PHE A 257 -13.81 8.23 8.99
N LEU A 258 -14.47 7.48 9.89
CA LEU A 258 -14.38 7.76 11.32
C LEU A 258 -12.96 7.56 11.84
N GLY A 259 -12.25 6.49 11.44
CA GLY A 259 -10.88 6.25 11.88
C GLY A 259 -9.90 7.35 11.48
N ASN A 260 -10.12 8.00 10.33
CA ASN A 260 -9.33 9.15 9.88
C ASN A 260 -9.74 10.47 10.55
N LEU A 261 -11.02 10.64 10.93
CA LEU A 261 -11.53 11.89 11.51
C LEU A 261 -11.54 11.91 13.04
N THR A 262 -11.48 10.75 13.69
CA THR A 262 -11.60 10.61 15.15
C THR A 262 -10.58 11.44 15.93
N PRO A 263 -9.29 11.46 15.56
CA PRO A 263 -8.32 12.30 16.26
C PRO A 263 -8.65 13.80 16.19
N VAL A 264 -9.12 14.27 15.03
CA VAL A 264 -9.58 15.65 14.84
C VAL A 264 -10.81 15.94 15.71
N LEU A 265 -11.77 15.00 15.77
CA LEU A 265 -12.95 15.10 16.63
C LEU A 265 -12.56 15.20 18.12
N VAL A 266 -11.60 14.40 18.58
CA VAL A 266 -11.10 14.44 19.96
C VAL A 266 -10.44 15.79 20.26
N GLN A 267 -9.62 16.31 19.34
CA GLN A 267 -8.95 17.61 19.51
C GLN A 267 -9.95 18.78 19.59
N VAL A 268 -10.91 18.84 18.67
CA VAL A 268 -11.92 19.90 18.63
C VAL A 268 -12.89 19.80 19.81
N SER A 269 -13.17 18.59 20.27
CA SER A 269 -14.10 18.35 21.38
C SER A 269 -13.53 18.70 22.76
N GLN A 270 -12.22 18.96 22.91
CA GLN A 270 -11.63 19.28 24.22
C GLN A 270 -12.23 20.52 24.87
N LYS A 271 -12.73 21.47 24.07
CA LYS A 271 -13.34 22.73 24.53
C LYS A 271 -14.88 22.71 24.52
N GLN A 272 -15.50 21.56 24.22
CA GLN A 272 -16.95 21.43 24.10
C GLN A 272 -17.59 20.76 25.34
N PHE A 273 -18.91 20.57 25.29
CA PHE A 273 -19.67 19.92 26.35
C PHE A 273 -19.13 18.51 26.68
N PRO A 274 -19.20 18.07 27.95
CA PRO A 274 -18.67 16.78 28.39
C PRO A 274 -19.20 15.57 27.60
N LEU A 275 -20.45 15.63 27.13
CA LEU A 275 -21.05 14.57 26.32
C LEU A 275 -20.35 14.39 24.97
N VAL A 276 -20.01 15.50 24.28
CA VAL A 276 -19.31 15.45 22.99
C VAL A 276 -17.91 14.86 23.18
N ARG A 277 -17.23 15.25 24.27
CA ARG A 277 -15.90 14.72 24.62
C ARG A 277 -15.95 13.22 24.91
N PHE A 278 -16.94 12.77 25.67
CA PHE A 278 -17.14 11.36 25.96
C PHE A 278 -17.35 10.55 24.68
N VAL A 279 -18.20 11.00 23.77
CA VAL A 279 -18.46 10.32 22.49
C VAL A 279 -17.21 10.28 21.61
N ALA A 280 -16.45 11.37 21.52
CA ALA A 280 -15.20 11.41 20.77
C ALA A 280 -14.15 10.42 21.33
N GLN A 281 -14.02 10.35 22.66
CA GLN A 281 -13.12 9.39 23.33
C GLN A 281 -13.59 7.93 23.14
N LEU A 282 -14.89 7.69 23.10
CA LEU A 282 -15.45 6.37 22.83
C LEU A 282 -15.07 5.90 21.42
N PHE A 283 -15.20 6.77 20.41
CA PHE A 283 -14.78 6.44 19.05
C PHE A 283 -13.27 6.19 18.94
N ASP A 284 -12.44 6.99 19.62
CA ASP A 284 -10.98 6.81 19.64
C ASP A 284 -10.53 5.50 20.29
N THR A 285 -11.33 4.99 21.24
CA THR A 285 -11.04 3.73 21.91
C THR A 285 -11.51 2.51 21.10
N LEU A 286 -12.63 2.62 20.38
CA LEU A 286 -13.22 1.52 19.63
C LEU A 286 -12.66 1.36 18.22
N LEU A 287 -12.42 2.48 17.54
CA LEU A 287 -11.97 2.50 16.15
C LEU A 287 -10.45 2.57 16.07
N PRO A 288 -9.84 1.98 15.03
CA PRO A 288 -8.42 2.16 14.80
C PRO A 288 -8.15 3.63 14.46
N SER A 289 -7.16 4.23 15.09
CA SER A 289 -6.70 5.58 14.80
C SER A 289 -5.86 5.53 13.51
N LEU A 290 -6.52 5.77 12.37
CA LEU A 290 -5.91 5.63 11.06
C LEU A 290 -4.94 6.79 10.73
N GLU A 291 -5.02 7.90 11.46
CA GLU A 291 -4.09 9.03 11.32
C GLU A 291 -2.62 8.62 11.58
N PHE A 292 -2.38 7.61 12.41
CA PHE A 292 -1.02 7.11 12.64
C PHE A 292 -0.36 6.52 11.38
N PHE A 293 -1.13 6.20 10.34
CA PHE A 293 -0.63 5.74 9.05
C PHE A 293 -0.41 6.88 8.06
N ASN A 294 -0.83 8.11 8.37
CA ASN A 294 -0.70 9.24 7.47
C ASN A 294 0.72 9.83 7.53
N LEU A 295 1.42 9.84 6.39
CA LEU A 295 2.78 10.38 6.29
C LEU A 295 2.82 11.91 6.11
N GLY A 296 1.67 12.58 5.91
CA GLY A 296 1.57 14.01 5.60
C GLY A 296 2.42 14.92 6.51
N PRO A 297 2.38 14.77 7.85
CA PRO A 297 3.21 15.57 8.76
C PRO A 297 4.73 15.31 8.63
N ALA A 298 5.13 14.14 8.15
CA ALA A 298 6.53 13.74 7.95
C ALA A 298 7.06 14.12 6.55
N ILE A 299 6.20 14.18 5.53
CA ILE A 299 6.54 14.68 4.17
C ILE A 299 6.67 16.21 4.18
N ALA A 300 5.88 16.91 5.00
CA ALA A 300 5.83 18.37 5.04
C ALA A 300 7.14 19.03 5.51
N ARG A 301 7.97 18.33 6.28
CA ARG A 301 9.28 18.84 6.70
C ARG A 301 10.28 18.44 5.63
N ASP A 302 10.80 19.40 4.85
CA ASP A 302 11.81 19.23 3.77
C ASP A 302 13.16 18.61 4.21
N VAL A 303 13.20 17.91 5.33
CA VAL A 303 14.36 17.26 5.89
C VAL A 303 14.06 15.77 5.89
N PRO A 304 14.90 14.92 5.27
CA PRO A 304 14.77 13.48 5.46
C PRO A 304 14.73 13.22 6.97
N PRO A 305 13.65 12.61 7.49
CA PRO A 305 13.52 12.44 8.92
C PRO A 305 14.72 11.62 9.40
N ASP A 306 15.27 11.99 10.57
CA ASP A 306 16.44 11.31 11.12
C ASP A 306 16.21 9.78 11.06
N PRO A 307 17.12 9.01 10.43
CA PRO A 307 16.90 7.59 10.16
C PRO A 307 16.55 6.79 11.41
N GLY A 308 17.08 7.17 12.58
CA GLY A 308 16.83 6.46 13.83
C GLY A 308 15.39 6.62 14.34
N PRO A 309 14.96 7.84 14.71
CA PRO A 309 13.59 8.11 15.17
C PRO A 309 12.51 7.68 14.17
N PHE A 310 12.77 7.85 12.88
CA PHE A 310 11.81 7.48 11.84
C PHE A 310 11.64 5.97 11.72
N ALA A 311 12.73 5.20 11.77
CA ALA A 311 12.66 3.73 11.78
C ALA A 311 11.92 3.21 13.02
N PHE A 312 12.09 3.85 14.18
CA PHE A 312 11.35 3.50 15.39
C PHE A 312 9.85 3.78 15.25
N TYR A 313 9.47 4.93 14.70
CA TYR A 313 8.08 5.25 14.39
C TYR A 313 7.47 4.25 13.39
N LEU A 314 8.17 3.94 12.30
CA LEU A 314 7.70 2.96 11.32
C LEU A 314 7.50 1.58 11.99
N GLY A 315 8.46 1.16 12.82
CA GLY A 315 8.37 -0.10 13.57
C GLY A 315 7.20 -0.15 14.55
N SER A 316 6.92 0.96 15.25
CA SER A 316 5.79 1.01 16.21
C SER A 316 4.44 0.99 15.50
N VAL A 317 4.30 1.66 14.36
CA VAL A 317 3.07 1.65 13.55
C VAL A 317 2.83 0.28 12.91
N VAL A 318 3.87 -0.38 12.40
CA VAL A 318 3.78 -1.76 11.91
C VAL A 318 3.33 -2.70 13.03
N LEU A 319 3.93 -2.59 14.22
CA LEU A 319 3.54 -3.41 15.38
C LEU A 319 2.07 -3.17 15.76
N TYR A 320 1.64 -1.91 15.82
CA TYR A 320 0.24 -1.54 16.06
C TYR A 320 -0.70 -2.20 15.04
N SER A 321 -0.36 -2.13 13.75
CA SER A 321 -1.17 -2.72 12.68
C SER A 321 -1.29 -4.25 12.79
N LEU A 322 -0.19 -4.94 13.16
CA LEU A 322 -0.19 -6.38 13.35
C LEU A 322 -1.03 -6.81 14.55
N LEU A 323 -0.93 -6.08 15.67
CA LEU A 323 -1.73 -6.34 16.87
C LEU A 323 -3.22 -6.15 16.57
N TYR A 324 -3.59 -5.03 15.95
CA TYR A 324 -4.99 -4.75 15.62
C TYR A 324 -5.56 -5.77 14.62
N THR A 325 -4.79 -6.12 13.58
CA THR A 325 -5.13 -7.17 12.61
C THR A 325 -5.36 -8.52 13.31
N THR A 326 -4.49 -8.88 14.25
CA THR A 326 -4.63 -10.12 15.02
C THR A 326 -5.91 -10.12 15.86
N ILE A 327 -6.20 -9.01 16.56
CA ILE A 327 -7.43 -8.87 17.35
C ILE A 327 -8.66 -8.96 16.46
N ALA A 328 -8.69 -8.24 15.34
CA ALA A 328 -9.81 -8.26 14.39
C ALA A 328 -10.05 -9.67 13.81
N LEU A 329 -8.99 -10.38 13.42
CA LEU A 329 -9.10 -11.75 12.93
C LEU A 329 -9.54 -12.74 14.02
N LEU A 330 -9.09 -12.58 15.26
CA LEU A 330 -9.56 -13.40 16.39
C LEU A 330 -11.06 -13.20 16.63
N VAL A 331 -11.53 -11.95 16.59
CA VAL A 331 -12.96 -11.63 16.66
C VAL A 331 -13.70 -12.29 15.49
N GLY A 332 -13.20 -12.17 14.26
CA GLY A 332 -13.77 -12.84 13.09
C GLY A 332 -13.84 -14.37 13.23
N LEU A 333 -12.82 -15.00 13.81
CA LEU A 333 -12.79 -16.43 14.07
C LEU A 333 -13.84 -16.86 15.09
N ILE A 334 -13.96 -16.15 16.22
CA ILE A 334 -14.98 -16.40 17.25
C ILE A 334 -16.37 -16.25 16.63
N LEU A 335 -16.59 -15.16 15.89
CA LEU A 335 -17.86 -14.89 15.24
C LEU A 335 -18.26 -15.98 14.23
N PHE A 336 -17.29 -16.60 13.57
CA PHE A 336 -17.48 -17.67 12.59
C PHE A 336 -17.66 -19.06 13.21
N GLU A 337 -17.08 -19.32 14.39
CA GLU A 337 -17.26 -20.58 15.12
C GLU A 337 -18.70 -20.72 15.63
N ASP A 338 -19.27 -19.65 16.19
CA ASP A 338 -20.64 -19.60 16.69
C ASP A 338 -21.72 -19.62 15.59
N ARG A 339 -21.33 -19.41 14.32
CA ARG A 339 -22.29 -19.44 13.21
C ARG A 339 -22.64 -20.90 12.93
N ASP A 340 -23.83 -21.30 13.34
CA ASP A 340 -24.43 -22.58 12.94
C ASP A 340 -24.63 -22.56 11.42
N LEU A 341 -23.73 -23.27 10.72
CA LEU A 341 -23.82 -23.51 9.28
C LEU A 341 -24.70 -24.73 8.95
N ALA A 342 -25.60 -25.10 9.88
CA ALA A 342 -26.49 -26.27 9.77
C ALA A 342 -27.78 -25.95 9.00
#